data_AF-E3KL97-F1
#
_entry.id   AF-E3KL97-F1
#
_cell.length_a   1.000
_cell.length_b   1.000
_cell.length_c   1.000
_cell.angle_alpha   90.00
_cell.angle_beta   90.00
_cell.angle_gamma   90.00
#
_symmetry.space_group_name_H-M   'P 1'
#
loop_
_entity.id
_entity.type
_entity.pdbx_description
1 polymer ?
#
loop_
_entity_poly.entity_id
_entity_poly.type
_entity_poly.pdbx_seq_one_letter_code
_entity_poly.pdbx_strand_id
1 'polypeptide(L)'
;MEDSQAKEQTIKQAPLSLKNLNQSTTDLSNMKILIIHTEWNKTIINNLLKFSILTLQSLNLKAENILIQSVPGSYELPWACNSVLSNPTMHKDIDAIIAMGVLIKGDTMHFEYIADSVSQKLMEVSIKHNKPIIFGVLTCLTEAQALIRSGLDPSSPSNHNHAIDWAKAAVDCALNSRRFAQDDLSSTHHHFLTAEDPSLVA
;
A
#
# COMPACT_ATOMS: atom_id res chain seq x y z
N MET A 1 -34.91 -8.50 -42.07
CA MET A 1 -34.28 -9.80 -41.78
C MET A 1 -33.11 -9.85 -42.73
N GLU A 2 -31.87 -9.65 -42.36
CA GLU A 2 -31.05 -9.89 -41.16
C GLU A 2 -29.79 -8.99 -41.35
N ASP A 3 -28.89 -8.69 -40.43
CA ASP A 3 -28.80 -8.70 -38.98
C ASP A 3 -27.48 -7.93 -38.74
N SER A 4 -27.54 -6.80 -38.04
CA SER A 4 -26.39 -5.93 -37.79
C SER A 4 -25.58 -6.50 -36.63
N GLN A 5 -24.66 -7.41 -36.91
CA GLN A 5 -23.68 -7.88 -35.92
C GLN A 5 -22.66 -6.77 -35.63
N ALA A 6 -22.96 -5.93 -34.65
CA ALA A 6 -21.97 -5.12 -33.96
C ALA A 6 -20.98 -6.07 -33.28
N LYS A 7 -19.73 -6.08 -33.75
CA LYS A 7 -18.63 -6.78 -33.07
C LYS A 7 -18.45 -6.15 -31.70
N GLU A 8 -18.85 -6.87 -30.66
CA GLU A 8 -18.40 -6.61 -29.29
C GLU A 8 -16.87 -6.73 -29.27
N GLN A 9 -16.18 -5.61 -29.43
CA GLN A 9 -14.76 -5.54 -29.13
C GLN A 9 -14.62 -5.67 -27.62
N THR A 10 -14.25 -6.86 -27.19
CA THR A 10 -13.77 -7.13 -25.84
C THR A 10 -12.68 -6.11 -25.47
N ILE A 11 -13.04 -5.12 -24.68
CA ILE A 11 -12.10 -4.11 -24.17
C ILE A 11 -11.20 -4.84 -23.15
N LYS A 12 -10.00 -5.25 -23.59
CA LYS A 12 -8.96 -5.70 -22.66
C LYS A 12 -8.66 -4.54 -21.71
N GLN A 13 -8.91 -4.72 -20.42
CA GLN A 13 -8.59 -3.70 -19.42
C GLN A 13 -7.14 -3.86 -18.98
N ALA A 14 -6.36 -2.80 -19.15
CA ALA A 14 -4.99 -2.74 -18.65
C ALA A 14 -4.92 -2.99 -17.12
N PRO A 15 -3.75 -3.37 -16.58
CA PRO A 15 -3.57 -3.54 -15.15
C PRO A 15 -3.87 -2.20 -14.49
N LEU A 16 -4.75 -2.21 -13.48
CA LEU A 16 -4.98 -1.03 -12.66
C LEU A 16 -3.68 -0.75 -11.88
N SER A 17 -2.99 0.29 -12.30
CA SER A 17 -1.92 0.95 -11.57
C SER A 17 -2.13 2.44 -11.75
N LEU A 18 -1.71 3.25 -10.80
CA LEU A 18 -1.74 4.71 -10.87
C LEU A 18 -1.22 5.26 -12.21
N LYS A 19 -0.25 4.58 -12.84
CA LYS A 19 0.31 4.95 -14.15
C LYS A 19 -0.69 4.83 -15.31
N ASN A 20 -1.67 3.93 -15.18
CA ASN A 20 -2.67 3.61 -16.20
C ASN A 20 -4.10 4.00 -15.76
N LEU A 21 -4.25 4.65 -14.59
CA LEU A 21 -5.53 5.18 -14.15
C LEU A 21 -5.93 6.34 -15.07
N ASN A 22 -6.99 6.14 -15.85
CA ASN A 22 -7.79 7.27 -16.31
C ASN A 22 -8.42 7.91 -15.06
N GLN A 23 -7.76 8.93 -14.50
CA GLN A 23 -8.19 9.68 -13.30
C GLN A 23 -9.65 10.16 -13.39
N SER A 24 -10.20 10.29 -14.61
CA SER A 24 -11.59 10.63 -14.90
C SER A 24 -12.62 9.53 -14.55
N THR A 25 -12.20 8.27 -14.36
CA THR A 25 -13.15 7.12 -14.30
C THR A 25 -13.03 6.21 -13.08
N THR A 26 -11.93 6.27 -12.32
CA THR A 26 -11.76 5.40 -11.14
C THR A 26 -12.20 6.12 -9.87
N ASP A 27 -13.38 5.77 -9.37
CA ASP A 27 -13.89 6.30 -8.11
C ASP A 27 -13.18 5.66 -6.91
N LEU A 28 -12.27 6.41 -6.30
CA LEU A 28 -11.58 6.05 -5.06
C LEU A 28 -12.29 6.55 -3.81
N SER A 29 -13.44 7.23 -3.95
CA SER A 29 -14.10 7.93 -2.84
C SER A 29 -14.62 7.02 -1.73
N ASN A 30 -14.80 5.72 -2.02
CA ASN A 30 -15.20 4.68 -1.07
C ASN A 30 -14.04 3.74 -0.68
N MET A 31 -12.80 4.05 -1.06
CA MET A 31 -11.62 3.28 -0.65
C MET A 31 -11.15 3.72 0.73
N LYS A 32 -10.95 2.75 1.62
CA LYS A 32 -10.49 2.94 2.99
C LYS A 32 -9.11 2.34 3.21
N ILE A 33 -8.18 3.20 3.62
CA ILE A 33 -6.79 2.83 3.89
C ILE A 33 -6.53 3.06 5.37
N LEU A 34 -6.07 2.02 6.06
CA LEU A 34 -5.64 2.12 7.45
C LEU A 34 -4.11 2.28 7.52
N ILE A 35 -3.64 3.30 8.21
CA ILE A 35 -2.23 3.47 8.54
C ILE A 35 -2.04 3.08 10.00
N ILE A 36 -1.22 2.06 10.25
CA ILE A 36 -0.80 1.69 11.62
C ILE A 36 0.66 2.10 11.77
N HIS A 37 0.95 3.07 12.63
CA HIS A 37 2.31 3.58 12.80
C HIS A 37 2.88 3.38 14.21
N THR A 38 4.20 3.29 14.32
CA THR A 38 4.88 3.21 15.61
C THR A 38 4.98 4.56 16.32
N GLU A 39 5.27 4.56 17.62
CA GLU A 39 5.54 5.79 18.38
C GLU A 39 7.03 6.05 18.63
N TRP A 40 7.91 5.10 18.31
CA TRP A 40 9.36 5.33 18.30
C TRP A 40 9.79 6.12 17.06
N ASN A 41 10.84 6.94 17.20
CA ASN A 41 11.35 7.82 16.13
C ASN A 41 10.32 8.83 15.59
N LYS A 42 9.57 9.47 16.52
CA LYS A 42 8.39 10.32 16.22
C LYS A 42 8.61 11.36 15.12
N THR A 43 9.75 12.06 15.09
CA THR A 43 10.01 13.08 14.07
C THR A 43 9.96 12.48 12.66
N ILE A 44 10.60 11.32 12.48
CA ILE A 44 10.67 10.60 11.21
C ILE A 44 9.29 10.02 10.88
N ILE A 45 8.66 9.33 11.83
CA ILE A 45 7.32 8.76 11.67
C ILE A 45 6.29 9.82 11.30
N ASN A 46 6.27 10.96 11.99
CA ASN A 46 5.30 12.03 11.74
C ASN A 46 5.46 12.59 10.32
N ASN A 47 6.69 12.69 9.81
CA ASN A 47 6.90 13.13 8.43
C ASN A 47 6.47 12.07 7.41
N LEU A 48 6.74 10.79 7.68
CA LEU A 48 6.23 9.68 6.85
C LEU A 48 4.70 9.69 6.83
N LEU A 49 4.06 9.72 8.00
CA LEU A 49 2.61 9.75 8.16
C LEU A 49 1.98 10.94 7.43
N LYS A 50 2.54 12.15 7.61
CA LYS A 50 2.08 13.36 6.92
C LYS A 50 2.09 13.17 5.40
N PHE A 51 3.19 12.68 4.83
CA PHE A 51 3.30 12.52 3.38
C PHE A 51 2.45 11.35 2.85
N SER A 52 2.22 10.29 3.62
CA SER A 52 1.23 9.27 3.26
C SER A 52 -0.18 9.87 3.18
N ILE A 53 -0.61 10.63 4.18
CA ILE A 53 -1.94 11.29 4.18
C ILE A 53 -2.08 12.23 2.99
N LEU A 54 -1.10 13.13 2.77
CA LEU A 54 -1.12 14.07 1.66
C LEU A 54 -1.16 13.35 0.30
N THR A 55 -0.43 12.24 0.17
CA THR A 55 -0.42 11.46 -1.07
C THR A 55 -1.78 10.79 -1.30
N LEU A 56 -2.36 10.15 -0.29
CA LEU A 56 -3.69 9.53 -0.39
C LEU A 56 -4.77 10.58 -0.74
N GLN A 57 -4.72 11.76 -0.11
CA GLN A 57 -5.64 12.87 -0.44
C GLN A 57 -5.44 13.38 -1.86
N SER A 58 -4.20 13.47 -2.35
CA SER A 58 -3.90 13.85 -3.74
C SER A 58 -4.43 12.85 -4.77
N LEU A 59 -4.70 11.62 -4.35
CA LEU A 59 -5.36 10.57 -5.13
C LEU A 59 -6.89 10.57 -4.96
N ASN A 60 -7.48 11.65 -4.43
CA ASN A 60 -8.91 11.83 -4.21
C ASN A 60 -9.55 10.88 -3.17
N LEU A 61 -8.76 10.27 -2.27
CA LEU A 61 -9.34 9.61 -1.09
C LEU A 61 -9.85 10.65 -0.11
N LYS A 62 -11.08 10.47 0.37
CA LYS A 62 -11.67 11.33 1.41
C LYS A 62 -10.91 11.17 2.72
N ALA A 63 -10.75 12.27 3.46
CA ALA A 63 -10.07 12.26 4.76
C ALA A 63 -10.69 11.27 5.76
N GLU A 64 -12.02 11.13 5.76
CA GLU A 64 -12.75 10.17 6.61
C GLU A 64 -12.43 8.69 6.33
N ASN A 65 -11.85 8.39 5.17
CA ASN A 65 -11.46 7.05 4.77
C ASN A 65 -9.96 6.76 4.96
N ILE A 66 -9.19 7.74 5.45
CA ILE A 66 -7.79 7.56 5.83
C ILE A 66 -7.76 7.35 7.33
N LEU A 67 -7.78 6.08 7.75
CA LEU A 67 -7.84 5.69 9.15
C LEU A 67 -6.43 5.64 9.73
N ILE A 68 -6.25 6.04 10.99
CA ILE A 68 -4.94 6.12 11.65
C ILE A 68 -5.02 5.43 13.01
N GLN A 69 -4.07 4.55 13.28
CA GLN A 69 -3.88 3.87 14.58
C GLN A 69 -2.39 3.89 14.93
N SER A 70 -2.06 4.08 16.21
CA SER A 70 -0.68 3.94 16.70
C SER A 70 -0.46 2.63 17.46
N VAL A 71 0.79 2.17 17.48
CA VAL A 71 1.31 1.13 18.38
C VAL A 71 2.64 1.58 18.99
N PRO A 72 3.06 1.02 20.14
CA PRO A 72 4.31 1.44 20.78
C PRO A 72 5.53 1.31 19.88
N GLY A 73 5.85 0.10 19.39
CA GLY A 73 7.01 -0.17 18.54
C GLY A 73 6.70 -1.04 17.33
N SER A 74 7.72 -1.26 16.49
CA SER A 74 7.54 -2.02 15.24
C SER A 74 7.15 -3.48 15.48
N TYR A 75 7.53 -4.04 16.64
CA TYR A 75 7.24 -5.43 17.00
C TYR A 75 5.73 -5.69 17.18
N GLU A 76 4.95 -4.65 17.51
CA GLU A 76 3.50 -4.74 17.65
C GLU A 76 2.74 -4.59 16.32
N LEU A 77 3.39 -4.12 15.24
CA LEU A 77 2.74 -3.90 13.94
C LEU A 77 2.05 -5.16 13.39
N PRO A 78 2.69 -6.36 13.38
CA PRO A 78 2.03 -7.56 12.89
C PRO A 78 0.81 -7.96 13.72
N TRP A 79 0.89 -7.83 15.05
CA TRP A 79 -0.22 -8.12 15.95
C TRP A 79 -1.40 -7.16 15.71
N ALA A 80 -1.14 -5.86 15.59
CA ALA A 80 -2.18 -4.87 15.33
C ALA A 80 -2.86 -5.12 13.98
N CYS A 81 -2.07 -5.37 12.92
CA CYS A 81 -2.61 -5.72 11.61
C CYS A 81 -3.48 -6.99 11.68
N ASN A 82 -2.99 -8.05 12.33
CA ASN A 82 -3.76 -9.29 12.47
C ASN A 82 -5.03 -9.07 13.30
N SER A 83 -5.00 -8.25 14.34
CA SER A 83 -6.16 -7.99 15.20
C SER A 83 -7.26 -7.26 14.44
N VAL A 84 -6.89 -6.25 13.63
CA VAL A 84 -7.80 -5.54 12.73
C VAL A 84 -8.40 -6.50 11.70
N LEU A 85 -7.55 -7.29 11.01
CA LEU A 85 -8.00 -8.18 9.94
C LEU A 85 -8.73 -9.43 10.43
N SER A 86 -8.54 -9.84 11.69
CA SER A 86 -9.31 -10.93 12.29
C SER A 86 -10.72 -10.50 12.73
N ASN A 87 -10.99 -9.20 12.81
CA ASN A 87 -12.33 -8.69 13.08
C ASN A 87 -13.13 -8.61 11.76
N PRO A 88 -14.25 -9.34 11.61
CA PRO A 88 -14.98 -9.40 10.34
C PRO A 88 -15.49 -8.05 9.83
N THR A 89 -15.92 -7.16 10.76
CA THR A 89 -16.42 -5.84 10.40
C THR A 89 -15.28 -4.96 9.90
N MET A 90 -14.15 -4.91 10.61
CA MET A 90 -13.00 -4.10 10.20
C MET A 90 -12.32 -4.64 8.94
N HIS A 91 -12.22 -5.97 8.80
CA HIS A 91 -11.65 -6.62 7.62
C HIS A 91 -12.36 -6.24 6.33
N LYS A 92 -13.70 -6.20 6.37
CA LYS A 92 -14.52 -5.77 5.23
C LYS A 92 -14.42 -4.27 4.98
N ASP A 93 -14.25 -3.47 6.02
CA ASP A 93 -14.23 -2.01 5.93
C ASP A 93 -12.87 -1.45 5.45
N ILE A 94 -11.80 -2.23 5.49
CA ILE A 94 -10.45 -1.78 5.12
C ILE A 94 -10.02 -2.44 3.81
N ASP A 95 -9.55 -1.66 2.85
CA ASP A 95 -9.06 -2.17 1.57
C ASP A 95 -7.56 -2.49 1.56
N ALA A 96 -6.76 -1.72 2.31
CA ALA A 96 -5.34 -2.00 2.53
C ALA A 96 -4.85 -1.37 3.82
N ILE A 97 -3.76 -1.92 4.36
CA ILE A 97 -3.05 -1.38 5.53
C ILE A 97 -1.66 -0.89 5.11
N ILE A 98 -1.22 0.26 5.64
CA ILE A 98 0.18 0.69 5.62
C ILE A 98 0.75 0.47 7.02
N ALA A 99 1.62 -0.53 7.17
CA ALA A 99 2.31 -0.79 8.43
C ALA A 99 3.60 0.03 8.49
N MET A 100 3.59 1.10 9.27
CA MET A 100 4.62 2.14 9.26
C MET A 100 5.50 2.09 10.51
N GLY A 101 6.80 1.96 10.33
CA GLY A 101 7.74 1.87 11.44
C GLY A 101 9.13 2.36 11.08
N VAL A 102 9.95 2.63 12.08
CA VAL A 102 11.37 2.98 11.89
C VAL A 102 12.19 2.21 12.91
N LEU A 103 13.08 1.36 12.40
CA LEU A 103 14.09 0.63 13.16
C LEU A 103 15.46 1.16 12.77
N ILE A 104 16.25 1.56 13.76
CA ILE A 104 17.61 2.04 13.57
C ILE A 104 18.54 1.10 14.36
N LYS A 105 19.59 0.61 13.71
CA LYS A 105 20.57 -0.29 14.33
C LYS A 105 21.24 0.39 15.52
N GLY A 106 21.16 -0.27 16.67
CA GLY A 106 21.94 0.05 17.87
C GLY A 106 23.04 -0.97 18.13
N ASP A 107 23.50 -1.05 19.38
CA ASP A 107 24.70 -1.82 19.74
C ASP A 107 24.48 -3.35 19.80
N THR A 108 23.24 -3.79 19.88
CA THR A 108 22.89 -5.21 20.09
C THR A 108 22.13 -5.80 18.91
N MET A 109 21.94 -7.12 18.93
CA MET A 109 21.15 -7.85 17.92
C MET A 109 19.64 -7.58 17.97
N HIS A 110 19.19 -6.71 18.89
CA HIS A 110 17.77 -6.36 19.04
C HIS A 110 17.17 -5.83 17.72
N PHE A 111 17.93 -5.05 16.97
CA PHE A 111 17.54 -4.55 15.66
C PHE A 111 17.23 -5.69 14.68
N GLU A 112 18.15 -6.65 14.52
CA GLU A 112 18.03 -7.75 13.57
C GLU A 112 16.84 -8.64 13.90
N TYR A 113 16.70 -9.04 15.18
CA TYR A 113 15.61 -9.92 15.58
C TYR A 113 14.23 -9.27 15.41
N ILE A 114 14.10 -7.97 15.71
CA ILE A 114 12.84 -7.25 15.49
C ILE A 114 12.59 -7.06 14.01
N ALA A 115 13.57 -6.55 13.25
CA ALA A 115 13.40 -6.27 11.83
C ALA A 115 12.98 -7.53 11.06
N ASP A 116 13.69 -8.64 11.28
CA ASP A 116 13.39 -9.91 10.63
C ASP A 116 11.99 -10.43 10.99
N SER A 117 11.67 -10.49 12.29
CA SER A 117 10.37 -10.98 12.76
C SER A 117 9.20 -10.14 12.24
N VAL A 118 9.34 -8.81 12.27
CA VAL A 118 8.29 -7.88 11.81
C VAL A 118 8.08 -8.02 10.30
N SER A 119 9.15 -8.05 9.51
CA SER A 119 9.07 -8.23 8.06
C SER A 119 8.37 -9.52 7.68
N GLN A 120 8.76 -10.65 8.28
CA GLN A 120 8.14 -11.94 7.99
C GLN A 120 6.67 -11.99 8.42
N LYS A 121 6.35 -11.48 9.62
CA LYS A 121 4.99 -11.58 10.16
C LYS A 121 4.01 -10.62 9.48
N LEU A 122 4.43 -9.45 9.03
CA LEU A 122 3.57 -8.59 8.19
C LEU A 122 3.20 -9.28 6.88
N MET A 123 4.16 -9.95 6.23
CA MET A 123 3.91 -10.73 5.02
C MET A 123 2.93 -11.88 5.29
N GLU A 124 3.17 -12.66 6.34
CA GLU A 124 2.29 -13.77 6.74
C GLU A 124 0.86 -13.30 6.99
N VAL A 125 0.68 -12.21 7.74
CA VAL A 125 -0.65 -11.65 8.04
C VAL A 125 -1.35 -11.18 6.77
N SER A 126 -0.63 -10.53 5.84
CA SER A 126 -1.20 -10.08 4.57
C SER A 126 -1.74 -11.26 3.74
N ILE A 127 -0.95 -12.32 3.60
CA ILE A 127 -1.32 -13.53 2.86
C ILE A 127 -2.48 -14.26 3.55
N LYS A 128 -2.39 -14.47 4.87
CA LYS A 128 -3.40 -15.17 5.67
C LYS A 128 -4.80 -14.57 5.51
N HIS A 129 -4.90 -13.25 5.50
CA HIS A 129 -6.17 -12.53 5.47
C HIS A 129 -6.57 -12.10 4.05
N ASN A 130 -5.76 -12.42 3.04
CA ASN A 130 -5.91 -11.96 1.65
C ASN A 130 -6.17 -10.45 1.57
N LYS A 131 -5.39 -9.67 2.32
CA LYS A 131 -5.51 -8.21 2.39
C LYS A 131 -4.14 -7.57 2.21
N PRO A 132 -3.99 -6.59 1.31
CA PRO A 132 -2.71 -5.90 1.14
C PRO A 132 -2.24 -5.22 2.44
N ILE A 133 -1.01 -5.54 2.85
CA ILE A 133 -0.28 -4.80 3.89
C ILE A 133 1.01 -4.26 3.27
N ILE A 134 1.10 -2.95 3.15
CA ILE A 134 2.28 -2.28 2.62
C ILE A 134 3.35 -2.22 3.71
N PHE A 135 4.55 -2.71 3.37
CA PHE A 135 5.71 -2.70 4.24
C PHE A 135 6.34 -1.30 4.30
N GLY A 136 5.83 -0.47 5.20
CA GLY A 136 6.31 0.89 5.48
C GLY A 136 7.31 0.97 6.64
N VAL A 137 8.13 -0.08 6.85
CA VAL A 137 9.10 -0.13 7.94
C VAL A 137 10.50 0.20 7.39
N LEU A 138 11.07 1.32 7.83
CA LEU A 138 12.47 1.65 7.55
C LEU A 138 13.38 0.81 8.45
N THR A 139 14.28 0.03 7.86
CA THR A 139 15.32 -0.75 8.55
C THR A 139 16.69 -0.14 8.25
N CYS A 140 17.07 0.85 9.05
CA CYS A 140 18.24 1.68 8.81
C CYS A 140 19.42 1.30 9.72
N LEU A 141 20.65 1.43 9.20
CA LEU A 141 21.86 1.29 9.99
C LEU A 141 22.21 2.58 10.75
N THR A 142 21.75 3.73 10.25
CA THR A 142 22.00 5.04 10.87
C THR A 142 20.76 5.92 10.84
N GLU A 143 20.69 6.89 11.76
CA GLU A 143 19.62 7.88 11.77
C GLU A 143 19.61 8.72 10.49
N ALA A 144 20.79 9.07 9.96
CA ALA A 144 20.92 9.80 8.70
C ALA A 144 20.22 9.08 7.53
N GLN A 145 20.32 7.75 7.45
CA GLN A 145 19.58 6.97 6.44
C GLN A 145 18.07 7.12 6.64
N ALA A 146 17.57 7.08 7.87
CA ALA A 146 16.15 7.22 8.15
C ALA A 146 15.64 8.65 7.83
N LEU A 147 16.44 9.69 8.06
CA LEU A 147 16.14 11.07 7.69
C LEU A 147 16.02 11.23 6.16
N ILE A 148 17.01 10.74 5.40
CA ILE A 148 17.00 10.76 3.92
C ILE A 148 15.76 10.06 3.37
N ARG A 149 15.42 8.89 3.93
CA ARG A 149 14.33 8.02 3.48
C ARG A 149 12.94 8.47 3.92
N SER A 150 12.90 9.42 4.85
CA SER A 150 11.68 10.14 5.24
C SER A 150 11.61 11.53 4.65
N GLY A 151 12.53 11.91 3.75
CA GLY A 151 12.52 13.23 3.09
C GLY A 151 12.93 14.40 3.98
N LEU A 152 13.54 14.15 5.14
CA LEU A 152 13.92 15.15 6.14
C LEU A 152 15.36 15.68 5.97
N ASP A 153 16.15 15.16 5.03
CA ASP A 153 17.49 15.65 4.75
C ASP A 153 17.59 16.22 3.33
N PRO A 154 17.16 17.49 3.11
CA PRO A 154 17.17 18.11 1.79
C PRO A 154 18.58 18.31 1.21
N SER A 155 19.64 18.13 2.00
CA SER A 155 21.02 18.24 1.54
C SER A 155 21.50 16.98 0.82
N SER A 156 20.85 15.83 1.07
CA SER A 156 21.19 14.58 0.43
C SER A 156 20.60 14.51 -0.99
N PRO A 157 21.41 14.17 -2.01
CA PRO A 157 20.91 13.99 -3.38
C PRO A 157 19.95 12.79 -3.51
N SER A 158 19.93 11.91 -2.51
CA SER A 158 19.04 10.75 -2.43
C SER A 158 17.81 10.98 -1.54
N ASN A 159 17.58 12.22 -1.10
CA ASN A 159 16.45 12.56 -0.24
C ASN A 159 15.13 12.28 -0.95
N HIS A 160 14.35 11.37 -0.38
CA HIS A 160 13.07 10.95 -0.92
C HIS A 160 12.21 10.42 0.22
N ASN A 161 10.98 10.93 0.33
CA ASN A 161 10.05 10.42 1.32
C ASN A 161 9.33 9.19 0.77
N HIS A 162 9.77 8.01 1.22
CA HIS A 162 9.19 6.73 0.78
C HIS A 162 7.71 6.55 1.13
N ALA A 163 7.17 7.32 2.07
CA ALA A 163 5.76 7.27 2.42
C ALA A 163 4.83 7.65 1.25
N ILE A 164 5.36 8.41 0.28
CA ILE A 164 4.69 8.68 -1.00
C ILE A 164 4.51 7.39 -1.79
N ASP A 165 5.56 6.58 -1.91
CA ASP A 165 5.52 5.31 -2.64
C ASP A 165 4.60 4.32 -1.94
N TRP A 166 4.66 4.26 -0.60
CA TRP A 166 3.83 3.36 0.19
C TRP A 166 2.34 3.67 0.06
N ALA A 167 1.97 4.96 0.08
CA ALA A 167 0.59 5.39 -0.13
C ALA A 167 0.09 5.03 -1.53
N LYS A 168 0.92 5.25 -2.56
CA LYS A 168 0.62 4.87 -3.93
C LYS A 168 0.45 3.36 -4.10
N ALA A 169 1.36 2.58 -3.51
CA ALA A 169 1.30 1.13 -3.50
C ALA A 169 0.06 0.61 -2.77
N ALA A 170 -0.35 1.25 -1.67
CA ALA A 170 -1.57 0.88 -0.94
C ALA A 170 -2.81 0.98 -1.83
N VAL A 171 -2.94 2.09 -2.57
CA VAL A 171 -4.06 2.29 -3.51
C VAL A 171 -4.01 1.29 -4.66
N ASP A 172 -2.84 1.09 -5.28
CA ASP A 172 -2.68 0.13 -6.38
C ASP A 172 -2.99 -1.31 -5.95
N CYS A 173 -2.49 -1.74 -4.80
CA CYS A 173 -2.78 -3.07 -4.27
C CYS A 173 -4.25 -3.21 -3.86
N ALA A 174 -4.86 -2.17 -3.29
CA ALA A 174 -6.29 -2.17 -2.95
C ALA A 174 -7.17 -2.28 -4.20
N LEU A 175 -6.87 -1.52 -5.26
CA LEU A 175 -7.56 -1.62 -6.55
C LEU A 175 -7.44 -3.03 -7.15
N ASN A 176 -6.23 -3.58 -7.16
CA ASN A 176 -6.01 -4.93 -7.68
C ASN A 176 -6.70 -5.99 -6.81
N SER A 177 -6.69 -5.85 -5.49
CA SER A 177 -7.40 -6.76 -4.57
C SER A 177 -8.92 -6.74 -4.83
N ARG A 178 -9.52 -5.55 -5.01
CA ARG A 178 -10.94 -5.42 -5.40
C ARG A 178 -11.22 -6.08 -6.75
N ARG A 179 -10.35 -5.85 -7.74
CA ARG A 179 -10.48 -6.43 -9.08
C ARG A 179 -10.39 -7.95 -9.06
N PHE A 180 -9.42 -8.51 -8.33
CA PHE A 180 -9.26 -9.96 -8.21
C PHE A 180 -10.39 -10.65 -7.44
N ALA A 181 -11.13 -9.91 -6.61
CA ALA A 181 -12.31 -10.42 -5.91
C ALA A 181 -13.59 -10.39 -6.75
N GLN A 182 -13.61 -9.66 -7.88
CA GLN A 182 -14.74 -9.64 -8.81
C GLN A 182 -14.63 -10.83 -9.77
N ASP A 183 -15.21 -11.96 -9.39
CA ASP A 183 -15.32 -13.15 -10.23
C ASP A 183 -16.28 -12.89 -11.41
N ASP A 184 -15.77 -12.44 -12.55
CA ASP A 184 -16.37 -12.81 -13.84
C ASP A 184 -15.45 -13.83 -14.54
N LEU A 185 -15.57 -15.08 -14.10
CA LEU A 185 -14.83 -16.25 -14.59
C LEU A 185 -15.25 -16.66 -16.02
N SER A 186 -16.12 -15.91 -16.70
CA SER A 186 -16.62 -16.27 -18.03
C SER A 186 -15.65 -15.95 -19.17
N SER A 187 -14.55 -15.23 -18.92
CA SER A 187 -13.61 -14.81 -19.95
C SER A 187 -12.14 -14.91 -19.49
N THR A 188 -11.39 -15.77 -20.16
CA THR A 188 -10.12 -16.29 -19.66
C THR A 188 -8.95 -15.29 -19.55
N HIS A 189 -9.07 -14.01 -19.94
CA HIS A 189 -7.92 -13.09 -20.01
C HIS A 189 -8.20 -11.59 -19.81
N HIS A 190 -9.31 -11.16 -19.18
CA HIS A 190 -9.62 -9.70 -19.11
C HIS A 190 -8.81 -8.89 -18.10
N HIS A 191 -8.16 -9.51 -17.11
CA HIS A 191 -7.44 -8.79 -16.05
C HIS A 191 -5.92 -8.68 -16.25
N PHE A 192 -5.36 -9.42 -17.21
CA PHE A 192 -3.93 -9.54 -17.40
C PHE A 192 -3.52 -9.08 -18.80
N LEU A 193 -2.45 -8.31 -18.88
CA LEU A 193 -1.79 -8.06 -20.15
C LEU A 193 -0.98 -9.28 -20.56
N THR A 194 -1.03 -9.61 -21.84
CA THR A 194 -0.05 -10.51 -22.44
C THR A 194 1.24 -9.75 -22.70
N ALA A 195 2.39 -10.44 -22.74
CA ALA A 195 3.67 -9.81 -23.07
C ALA A 195 3.70 -9.11 -24.44
N GLU A 196 2.73 -9.43 -25.31
CA GLU A 196 2.51 -8.80 -26.62
C GLU A 196 1.70 -7.50 -26.56
N ASP A 197 1.23 -7.07 -25.38
CA ASP A 197 0.39 -5.88 -25.29
C ASP A 197 1.19 -4.60 -25.62
N PRO A 198 0.78 -3.82 -26.64
CA PRO A 198 1.50 -2.63 -27.06
C PRO A 198 1.63 -1.55 -25.97
N SER A 199 0.73 -1.54 -24.96
CA SER A 199 0.81 -0.58 -23.86
C SER A 199 2.00 -0.82 -22.93
N LEU A 200 2.69 -1.96 -23.03
CA LEU A 200 3.86 -2.27 -22.20
C LEU A 200 5.15 -1.59 -22.71
N VAL A 201 5.16 -1.12 -23.96
CA VAL A 201 6.36 -0.63 -24.65
C VAL A 201 6.25 0.87 -25.00
N ALA A 202 5.14 1.52 -24.66
CA ALA A 202 4.86 2.94 -24.85
C ALA A 202 5.15 3.74 -23.58
#